data_AF-A0A8S3AZ29-F1
#
_entry.id   AF-A0A8S3AZ29-F1
#
_cell.length_a   1.000
_cell.length_b   1.000
_cell.length_c   1.000
_cell.angle_alpha   90.00
_cell.angle_beta   90.00
_cell.angle_gamma   90.00
#
_symmetry.space_group_name_H-M   'P 1'
#
loop_
_entity.id
_entity.type
_entity.pdbx_description
1 polymer ?
#
loop_
_entity_poly.entity_id
_entity_poly.type
_entity_poly.pdbx_seq_one_letter_code
_entity_poly.pdbx_strand_id
1 'polypeptide(L)' 'MPGKVNPTQCEAMTMVAAQVIGNHVAVTVGGSMGHFELNVFKPLIIKNVLHSIRILSDVCHS' A
#
# COMPACT_ATOMS: atom_id res chain seq x y z
N MET A 1 3.87 -31.20 -11.36
CA MET A 1 5.21 -31.04 -11.98
C MET A 1 6.26 -31.18 -10.89
N PRO A 2 6.79 -32.38 -10.63
CA PRO A 2 7.85 -32.59 -9.66
C PRO A 2 9.09 -31.75 -10.01
N GLY A 3 9.68 -31.07 -9.04
CA GLY A 3 10.85 -30.22 -9.24
C GLY A 3 10.58 -28.81 -9.77
N LYS A 4 9.32 -28.44 -10.06
CA LYS A 4 8.98 -27.05 -10.44
C LYS A 4 9.05 -26.15 -9.19
N VAL A 5 9.91 -25.13 -9.22
CA VAL A 5 10.01 -24.09 -8.20
C VAL A 5 9.64 -22.75 -8.83
N ASN A 6 8.69 -22.05 -8.23
CA ASN A 6 8.26 -20.72 -8.68
C ASN A 6 8.96 -19.62 -7.86
N PRO A 7 9.16 -18.43 -8.42
CA PRO A 7 9.72 -17.28 -7.70
C PRO A 7 8.65 -16.59 -6.83
N THR A 8 8.08 -17.31 -5.86
CA THR A 8 6.91 -16.85 -5.08
C THR A 8 7.15 -15.56 -4.30
N GLN A 9 8.41 -15.25 -3.95
CA GLN A 9 8.76 -13.98 -3.30
C GLN A 9 8.63 -12.78 -4.25
N CYS A 10 9.06 -12.93 -5.50
CA CYS A 10 8.87 -11.91 -6.52
C CYS A 10 7.37 -11.71 -6.80
N GLU A 11 6.60 -12.79 -6.83
CA GLU A 11 5.14 -12.74 -6.97
C GLU A 11 4.51 -11.95 -5.81
N ALA A 12 4.90 -12.21 -4.56
CA ALA A 12 4.45 -11.46 -3.38
C ALA A 12 4.81 -9.97 -3.45
N MET A 13 6.06 -9.64 -3.80
CA MET A 13 6.53 -8.26 -3.99
C MET A 13 5.67 -7.48 -5.00
N THR A 14 5.36 -8.09 -6.15
CA THR A 14 4.54 -7.42 -7.17
C THR A 14 3.10 -7.16 -6.72
N MET A 15 2.49 -8.08 -5.97
CA MET A 15 1.16 -7.86 -5.38
C MET A 15 1.17 -6.72 -4.35
N VAL A 16 2.19 -6.68 -3.49
CA VAL A 16 2.34 -5.60 -2.49
C VAL A 16 2.57 -4.24 -3.18
N ALA A 17 3.40 -4.18 -4.21
CA ALA A 17 3.62 -2.96 -4.98
C ALA A 17 2.31 -2.42 -5.58
N ALA A 18 1.50 -3.29 -6.19
CA ALA A 18 0.18 -2.90 -6.70
C ALA A 18 -0.74 -2.36 -5.60
N GLN A 19 -0.76 -2.99 -4.42
CA GLN A 19 -1.54 -2.51 -3.28
C GLN A 19 -1.08 -1.13 -2.79
N VAL A 20 0.22 -0.88 -2.73
CA VAL A 20 0.78 0.43 -2.32
C VAL A 20 0.39 1.53 -3.32
N ILE A 21 0.39 1.23 -4.62
CA ILE A 21 -0.08 2.17 -5.64
C ILE A 21 -1.56 2.52 -5.40
N GLY A 22 -2.41 1.53 -5.11
CA GLY A 22 -3.82 1.77 -4.75
C GLY A 22 -3.98 2.62 -3.48
N ASN A 23 -3.20 2.32 -2.44
CA ASN A 23 -3.18 3.12 -1.20
C ASN A 23 -2.75 4.57 -1.47
N HIS A 24 -1.78 4.78 -2.37
CA HIS A 24 -1.35 6.12 -2.78
C HIS A 24 -2.48 6.91 -3.44
N VAL A 25 -3.24 6.30 -4.34
CA VAL A 25 -4.41 6.97 -4.95
C VAL A 25 -5.44 7.35 -3.89
N ALA A 26 -5.74 6.47 -2.93
CA ALA A 26 -6.66 6.79 -1.83
C ALA A 26 -6.16 7.97 -0.98
N VAL A 27 -4.85 8.03 -0.69
CA VAL A 27 -4.22 9.17 0.01
C VAL A 27 -4.35 10.45 -0.81
N THR A 28 -4.09 10.40 -2.11
CA THR A 28 -4.21 11.56 -3.01
C THR A 28 -5.63 12.11 -3.03
N VAL A 29 -6.64 11.23 -3.18
CA VAL A 29 -8.05 11.61 -3.10
C VAL A 29 -8.39 12.19 -1.73
N GLY A 30 -7.97 11.55 -0.63
CA GLY A 30 -8.19 12.09 0.71
C GLY A 30 -7.53 13.46 0.92
N GLY A 31 -6.35 13.68 0.33
CA GLY A 31 -5.61 14.94 0.39
C GLY A 31 -6.32 16.08 -0.34
N SER A 32 -6.97 15.81 -1.48
CA SER A 32 -7.67 16.82 -2.27
C SER A 32 -9.02 17.26 -1.70
N MET A 33 -9.59 16.51 -0.75
CA MET A 33 -10.92 16.76 -0.18
C MET A 33 -10.90 17.61 1.11
N GLY A 34 -9.95 18.54 1.20
CA GLY A 34 -9.93 19.53 2.29
C GLY A 34 -10.95 20.64 2.06
N HIS A 35 -11.69 21.03 3.09
CA HIS A 35 -12.63 22.15 3.04
C HIS A 35 -12.24 23.21 4.07
N PHE A 36 -11.94 24.42 3.60
CA PHE A 36 -11.57 25.58 4.40
C PHE A 36 -10.41 25.29 5.37
N GLU A 37 -10.62 25.45 6.68
CA GLU A 37 -9.57 25.41 7.70
C GLU A 37 -9.06 23.99 7.98
N LEU A 38 -9.79 22.94 7.59
CA LEU A 38 -9.44 21.59 7.99
C LEU A 38 -9.84 20.50 6.99
N ASN A 39 -8.86 19.64 6.66
CA ASN A 39 -9.12 18.36 6.02
C ASN A 39 -9.51 17.29 7.07
N VAL A 40 -10.69 16.70 6.92
CA VAL A 40 -11.28 15.68 7.82
C VAL A 40 -11.03 14.23 7.38
N PHE A 41 -10.39 14.00 6.23
CA PHE A 41 -10.03 12.67 5.72
C PHE A 41 -8.77 12.09 6.40
N LYS A 42 -8.30 12.69 7.50
CA LYS A 42 -7.07 12.29 8.22
C LYS A 42 -7.01 10.79 8.55
N PRO A 43 -8.08 10.14 9.07
CA PRO A 43 -8.04 8.71 9.39
C PRO A 43 -7.79 7.83 8.16
N LEU A 44 -8.37 8.18 7.00
CA LEU A 44 -8.16 7.46 5.75
C LEU A 44 -6.71 7.61 5.28
N ILE A 45 -6.17 8.84 5.33
CA ILE A 45 -4.79 9.13 4.91
C ILE A 45 -3.80 8.34 5.76
N ILE A 46 -3.88 8.46 7.10
CA ILE A 46 -2.88 7.83 7.98
C ILE A 46 -2.97 6.30 7.95
N LYS A 47 -4.17 5.72 7.85
CA LYS A 47 -4.34 4.26 7.73
C LYS A 47 -3.64 3.72 6.49
N ASN A 48 -3.83 4.36 5.33
CA ASN A 48 -3.23 3.90 4.07
C ASN A 48 -1.70 4.07 4.07
N VAL A 49 -1.19 5.16 4.64
CA VAL A 49 0.27 5.37 4.79
C VAL A 49 0.89 4.29 5.68
N LEU A 50 0.34 4.05 6.88
CA LEU A 50 0.86 3.05 7.81
C LEU A 50 0.69 1.62 7.28
N HIS A 51 -0.41 1.34 6.59
CA HIS A 51 -0.61 0.04 5.94
C HIS A 51 0.45 -0.20 4.87
N SER A 52 0.70 0.76 3.98
CA SER A 52 1.76 0.67 2.97
C SER A 52 3.14 0.43 3.58
N ILE A 53 3.49 1.13 4.65
CA ILE A 53 4.78 0.95 5.36
C ILE A 53 4.90 -0.48 5.89
N ARG A 54 3.86 -1.00 6.56
CA ARG A 54 3.88 -2.36 7.11
C ARG A 54 4.08 -3.40 6.02
N ILE A 55 3.25 -3.40 4.98
CA ILE A 55 3.31 -4.44 3.94
C ILE A 55 4.60 -4.38 3.11
N LEU A 56 5.16 -3.18 2.89
CA LEU A 56 6.47 -3.02 2.24
C LEU A 56 7.60 -3.55 3.12
N SER A 57 7.56 -3.23 4.42
CA SER A 57 8.54 -3.73 5.37
C SER A 57 8.50 -5.26 5.44
N ASP A 58 7.32 -5.85 5.50
CA ASP A 58 7.15 -7.30 5.62
C ASP A 58 7.67 -8.01 4.35
N VAL A 59 7.31 -7.53 3.16
CA VAL A 59 7.72 -8.18 1.89
C VAL A 59 9.21 -8.03 1.58
N CYS A 60 9.88 -6.99 2.11
CA CYS A 60 11.34 -6.83 1.99
C CYS A 60 12.13 -7.82 2.87
N HIS A 61 11.52 -8.36 3.93
CA HIS A 61 12.14 -9.34 4.81
C HIS A 61 11.71 -10.79 4.52
N SER A 62 10.83 -10.99 3.54
CA SER A 62 10.20 -12.28 3.19
C SER A 62 11.05 -13.12 2.25
#